data_AF-A0A950IX14-F1
#
_entry.id   AF-A0A950IX14-F1
#
_cell.length_a   1.000
_cell.length_b   1.000
_cell.length_c   1.000
_cell.angle_alpha   90.00
_cell.angle_beta   90.00
_cell.angle_gamma   90.00
#
_symmetry.space_group_name_H-M   'P 1'
#
loop_
_entity.id
_entity.type
_entity.pdbx_description
1 polymer ?
#
loop_
_entity_poly.entity_id
_entity_poly.type
_entity_poly.pdbx_seq_one_letter_code
_entity_poly.pdbx_strand_id
1 'polypeptide(L)'
;SNYENITEALLNLYPGHGLDNNNTQYYQSSRVGFLWFTNYIQNSGGLTAAYVDTDPYPASGCTDAYTPGNCLTDAQIQAEIQKVMTAKGWTGGINKMFMMFTSSGEGSCSGIYCAYSDYCAYHSYFNVGTTPVIYGNIPYANPAWCQVPGTPSPNGDAAGDAAANVVSHELTEAITDPELNAWYGGDLSHEIGDLCAWQYGTNTWDSGNANQSWPVSFSPFILFGHPQVSAFELQLEYDNHASSCVQLGP
;
A
#
# COMPACT_ATOMS: atom_id res chain seq x y z
N SER A 1 8.53 -13.71 -13.05
CA SER A 1 8.64 -12.80 -11.88
C SER A 1 7.65 -13.28 -10.83
N ASN A 2 7.98 -13.10 -9.55
CA ASN A 2 7.12 -13.44 -8.42
C ASN A 2 6.34 -12.21 -7.91
N TYR A 3 6.51 -11.04 -8.54
CA TYR A 3 5.99 -9.74 -8.14
C TYR A 3 4.50 -9.75 -7.78
N GLU A 4 3.64 -10.15 -8.72
CA GLU A 4 2.17 -10.19 -8.54
C GLU A 4 1.79 -11.04 -7.31
N ASN A 5 2.37 -12.24 -7.22
CA ASN A 5 2.12 -13.15 -6.11
C ASN A 5 2.58 -12.59 -4.75
N ILE A 6 3.70 -11.86 -4.71
CA ILE A 6 4.18 -11.20 -3.47
C ILE A 6 3.23 -10.08 -3.06
N THR A 7 2.82 -9.22 -4.00
CA THR A 7 1.93 -8.08 -3.72
C THR A 7 0.53 -8.54 -3.32
N GLU A 8 -0.01 -9.58 -3.97
CA GLU A 8 -1.30 -10.15 -3.62
C GLU A 8 -1.25 -10.85 -2.26
N ALA A 9 -0.18 -11.60 -1.98
CA ALA A 9 0.02 -12.24 -0.69
C ALA A 9 0.10 -11.21 0.44
N LEU A 10 0.81 -10.09 0.24
CA LEU A 10 0.83 -9.01 1.20
C LEU A 10 -0.57 -8.43 1.43
N LEU A 11 -1.29 -8.03 0.38
CA LEU A 11 -2.62 -7.41 0.54
C LEU A 11 -3.63 -8.32 1.21
N ASN A 12 -3.44 -9.62 1.06
CA ASN A 12 -4.26 -10.63 1.69
C ASN A 12 -3.85 -10.93 3.14
N LEU A 13 -2.56 -10.89 3.47
CA LEU A 13 -2.04 -11.25 4.79
C LEU A 13 -1.78 -10.05 5.72
N TYR A 14 -1.60 -8.84 5.20
CA TYR A 14 -1.29 -7.67 6.02
C TYR A 14 -2.39 -7.38 7.03
N PRO A 15 -3.69 -7.36 6.63
CA PRO A 15 -4.75 -7.11 7.60
C PRO A 15 -4.85 -8.18 8.67
N GLY A 16 -5.06 -7.75 9.90
CA GLY A 16 -5.20 -8.62 11.08
C GLY A 16 -3.87 -9.10 11.68
N HIS A 17 -2.73 -8.65 11.17
CA HIS A 17 -1.41 -9.11 11.63
C HIS A 17 -0.56 -8.00 12.25
N GLY A 18 0.62 -8.38 12.75
CA GLY A 18 1.41 -7.63 13.73
C GLY A 18 1.60 -6.14 13.44
N LEU A 19 1.90 -5.74 12.21
CA LEU A 19 2.05 -4.32 11.86
C LEU A 19 0.68 -3.62 11.70
N ASP A 20 -0.31 -4.23 11.04
CA ASP A 20 -1.64 -3.61 10.89
C ASP A 20 -2.39 -3.45 12.23
N ASN A 21 -2.03 -4.24 13.27
CA ASN A 21 -2.52 -4.01 14.64
C ASN A 21 -2.23 -2.58 15.12
N ASN A 22 -1.16 -1.96 14.61
CA ASN A 22 -0.80 -0.60 14.93
C ASN A 22 -1.94 0.39 14.60
N ASN A 23 -2.73 0.10 13.58
CA ASN A 23 -3.87 0.95 13.19
C ASN A 23 -5.02 0.93 14.21
N THR A 24 -5.11 -0.10 15.07
CA THR A 24 -6.21 -0.22 16.06
C THR A 24 -6.24 0.86 17.12
N GLN A 25 -5.14 1.61 17.31
CA GLN A 25 -5.10 2.75 18.22
C GLN A 25 -5.71 4.03 17.63
N TYR A 26 -5.86 4.08 16.31
CA TYR A 26 -6.46 5.22 15.60
C TYR A 26 -7.99 5.08 15.63
N TYR A 27 -8.68 6.23 15.68
CA TYR A 27 -10.12 6.26 15.89
C TYR A 27 -10.80 7.46 15.25
N GLN A 28 -12.12 7.38 15.11
CA GLN A 28 -12.96 8.52 14.81
C GLN A 28 -14.01 8.73 15.90
N SER A 29 -14.39 9.98 16.12
CA SER A 29 -15.49 10.34 17.01
C SER A 29 -16.78 10.48 16.21
N SER A 30 -17.78 9.66 16.51
CA SER A 30 -19.11 9.75 15.90
C SER A 30 -20.15 10.20 16.92
N ARG A 31 -21.29 10.72 16.43
CA ARG A 31 -22.35 11.25 17.28
C ARG A 31 -23.69 10.61 16.90
N VAL A 32 -24.40 10.07 17.89
CA VAL A 32 -25.79 9.60 17.74
C VAL A 32 -26.66 10.33 18.75
N GLY A 33 -27.50 11.26 18.27
CA GLY A 33 -28.28 12.15 19.12
C GLY A 33 -27.38 13.07 19.95
N PHE A 34 -27.39 12.92 21.28
CA PHE A 34 -26.55 13.69 22.20
C PHE A 34 -25.32 12.92 22.72
N LEU A 35 -25.14 11.67 22.30
CA LEU A 35 -24.05 10.81 22.74
C LEU A 35 -22.90 10.80 21.73
N TRP A 36 -21.69 10.84 22.25
CA TRP A 36 -20.45 10.70 21.50
C TRP A 36 -19.91 9.27 21.66
N PHE A 37 -19.41 8.71 20.56
CA PHE A 37 -18.83 7.38 20.51
C PHE A 37 -17.45 7.46 19.87
N THR A 38 -16.49 6.78 20.48
CA THR A 38 -15.17 6.55 19.88
C THR A 38 -15.22 5.23 19.13
N ASN A 39 -14.92 5.26 17.83
CA ASN A 39 -14.90 4.07 16.99
C ASN A 39 -13.47 3.87 16.52
N TYR A 40 -12.85 2.82 17.03
CA TYR A 40 -11.50 2.42 16.67
C TYR A 40 -11.51 1.62 15.38
N ILE A 41 -10.38 1.66 14.67
CA ILE A 41 -10.13 0.78 13.53
C ILE A 41 -10.16 -0.67 14.00
N GLN A 42 -10.90 -1.52 13.27
CA GLN A 42 -11.18 -2.89 13.68
C GLN A 42 -10.08 -3.89 13.28
N ASN A 43 -9.06 -3.45 12.53
CA ASN A 43 -8.01 -4.28 11.95
C ASN A 43 -8.57 -5.57 11.30
N SER A 44 -9.40 -5.35 10.28
CA SER A 44 -10.10 -6.43 9.60
C SER A 44 -10.26 -6.08 8.13
N GLY A 45 -10.07 -7.06 7.25
CA GLY A 45 -10.10 -6.85 5.81
C GLY A 45 -9.26 -7.88 5.10
N GLY A 46 -8.86 -7.56 3.87
CA GLY A 46 -8.02 -8.41 3.03
C GLY A 46 -8.31 -8.19 1.56
N LEU A 47 -7.43 -8.74 0.72
CA LEU A 47 -7.63 -8.79 -0.73
C LEU A 47 -8.97 -9.44 -1.07
N THR A 48 -9.84 -8.70 -1.75
CA THR A 48 -11.15 -9.20 -2.17
C THR A 48 -11.13 -9.77 -3.59
N ALA A 49 -10.38 -9.14 -4.49
CA ALA A 49 -10.21 -9.56 -5.86
C ALA A 49 -8.98 -8.86 -6.48
N ALA A 50 -8.43 -9.45 -7.53
CA ALA A 50 -7.39 -8.87 -8.36
C ALA A 50 -7.75 -8.97 -9.84
N TYR A 51 -7.17 -8.10 -10.66
CA TYR A 51 -7.34 -8.08 -12.10
C TYR A 51 -6.05 -7.60 -12.77
N VAL A 52 -5.47 -8.46 -13.60
CA VAL A 52 -4.36 -8.09 -14.49
C VAL A 52 -4.93 -7.51 -15.76
N ASP A 53 -4.77 -6.20 -15.96
CA ASP A 53 -5.06 -5.58 -17.25
C ASP A 53 -3.93 -5.86 -18.24
N THR A 54 -4.30 -6.24 -19.46
CA THR A 54 -3.38 -6.52 -20.57
C THR A 54 -3.57 -5.55 -21.74
N ASP A 55 -4.49 -4.60 -21.60
CA ASP A 55 -4.64 -3.51 -22.55
C ASP A 55 -3.36 -2.65 -22.61
N PRO A 56 -3.02 -2.06 -23.77
CA PRO A 56 -1.88 -1.17 -23.87
C PRO A 56 -2.01 0.04 -22.93
N TYR A 57 -0.90 0.47 -22.34
CA TYR A 57 -0.83 1.74 -21.63
C TYR A 57 -1.25 2.91 -22.53
N PRO A 58 -1.89 3.96 -21.97
CA PRO A 58 -2.14 5.18 -22.72
C PRO A 58 -0.82 5.85 -23.11
N ALA A 59 -0.87 6.79 -24.06
CA ALA A 59 0.30 7.60 -24.37
C ALA A 59 0.80 8.37 -23.13
N SER A 60 2.11 8.55 -23.02
CA SER A 60 2.75 9.31 -21.92
C SER A 60 2.04 10.64 -21.68
N GLY A 61 1.54 10.82 -20.46
CA GLY A 61 0.88 12.05 -20.03
C GLY A 61 1.83 13.03 -19.32
N CYS A 62 2.99 12.55 -18.88
CA CYS A 62 4.00 13.34 -18.20
C CYS A 62 5.40 13.17 -18.82
N THR A 63 6.33 14.03 -18.37
CA THR A 63 7.75 13.96 -18.70
C THR A 63 8.50 13.55 -17.45
N ASP A 64 9.13 12.38 -17.51
CA ASP A 64 9.97 11.85 -16.44
C ASP A 64 11.32 11.40 -17.03
N ALA A 65 12.40 11.64 -16.28
CA ALA A 65 13.75 11.27 -16.67
C ALA A 65 14.03 9.78 -16.46
N TYR A 66 13.34 9.13 -15.52
CA TYR A 66 13.53 7.72 -15.20
C TYR A 66 12.73 6.80 -16.14
N THR A 67 11.59 7.28 -16.64
CA THR A 67 10.70 6.57 -17.57
C THR A 67 10.32 7.44 -18.79
N PRO A 68 11.32 7.85 -19.60
CA PRO A 68 11.08 8.78 -20.71
C PRO A 68 10.16 8.18 -21.76
N GLY A 69 8.99 8.81 -21.93
CA GLY A 69 7.96 8.39 -22.89
C GLY A 69 6.98 7.33 -22.35
N ASN A 70 7.14 6.89 -21.10
CA ASN A 70 6.33 5.86 -20.43
C ASN A 70 5.92 6.35 -19.03
N CYS A 71 5.25 7.51 -18.98
CA CYS A 71 4.89 8.18 -17.74
C CYS A 71 3.39 8.45 -17.66
N LEU A 72 2.75 7.91 -16.61
CA LEU A 72 1.33 8.09 -16.33
C LEU A 72 1.07 9.30 -15.43
N THR A 73 0.15 10.16 -15.83
CA THR A 73 -0.39 11.18 -14.91
C THR A 73 -1.36 10.56 -13.92
N ASP A 74 -1.51 11.21 -12.76
CA ASP A 74 -2.54 10.87 -11.78
C ASP A 74 -3.94 10.73 -12.39
N ALA A 75 -4.32 11.63 -13.31
CA ALA A 75 -5.61 11.56 -14.00
C ALA A 75 -5.76 10.30 -14.88
N GLN A 76 -4.67 9.81 -15.49
CA GLN A 76 -4.70 8.55 -16.25
C GLN A 76 -4.83 7.34 -15.32
N ILE A 77 -4.20 7.40 -14.14
CA ILE A 77 -4.32 6.36 -13.11
C ILE A 77 -5.77 6.27 -12.61
N GLN A 78 -6.39 7.41 -12.26
CA GLN A 78 -7.80 7.46 -11.85
C GLN A 78 -8.74 6.94 -12.94
N ALA A 79 -8.48 7.31 -14.21
CA ALA A 79 -9.27 6.84 -15.34
C ALA A 79 -9.16 5.32 -15.54
N GLU A 80 -7.96 4.74 -15.35
CA GLU A 80 -7.74 3.30 -15.44
C GLU A 80 -8.47 2.55 -14.31
N ILE A 81 -8.36 3.04 -13.08
CA ILE A 81 -9.11 2.48 -11.94
C ILE A 81 -10.62 2.50 -12.25
N GLN A 82 -11.16 3.61 -12.73
CA GLN A 82 -12.59 3.70 -13.06
C GLN A 82 -13.00 2.80 -14.23
N LYS A 83 -12.13 2.63 -15.24
CA LYS A 83 -12.34 1.69 -16.35
C LYS A 83 -12.43 0.26 -15.83
N VAL A 84 -11.47 -0.19 -15.01
CA VAL A 84 -11.48 -1.53 -14.41
C VAL A 84 -12.68 -1.71 -13.49
N MET A 85 -13.01 -0.72 -12.65
CA MET A 85 -14.20 -0.77 -11.81
C MET A 85 -15.46 -1.03 -12.63
N THR A 86 -15.62 -0.32 -13.76
CA THR A 86 -16.75 -0.52 -14.67
C THR A 86 -16.75 -1.90 -15.30
N ALA A 87 -15.59 -2.36 -15.79
CA ALA A 87 -15.44 -3.66 -16.44
C ALA A 87 -15.70 -4.85 -15.50
N LYS A 88 -15.32 -4.71 -14.22
CA LYS A 88 -15.45 -5.77 -13.21
C LYS A 88 -16.70 -5.64 -12.34
N GLY A 89 -17.46 -4.55 -12.47
CA GLY A 89 -18.59 -4.25 -11.59
C GLY A 89 -18.16 -3.94 -10.16
N TRP A 90 -16.93 -3.49 -9.95
CA TRP A 90 -16.42 -3.09 -8.64
C TRP A 90 -16.94 -1.69 -8.28
N THR A 91 -17.10 -1.46 -6.98
CA THR A 91 -17.65 -0.22 -6.44
C THR A 91 -16.69 0.38 -5.44
N GLY A 92 -16.62 1.71 -5.36
CA GLY A 92 -15.87 2.41 -4.32
C GLY A 92 -16.55 2.34 -2.95
N GLY A 93 -16.18 3.28 -2.09
CA GLY A 93 -16.61 3.40 -0.71
C GLY A 93 -15.43 3.48 0.24
N ILE A 94 -15.63 4.15 1.38
CA ILE A 94 -14.59 4.43 2.37
C ILE A 94 -13.94 3.17 2.98
N ASN A 95 -14.60 2.02 2.86
CA ASN A 95 -14.12 0.74 3.38
C ASN A 95 -13.45 -0.14 2.31
N LYS A 96 -13.02 0.46 1.19
CA LYS A 96 -12.37 -0.22 0.07
C LYS A 96 -11.27 0.65 -0.49
N MET A 97 -10.20 0.01 -0.95
CA MET A 97 -9.08 0.66 -1.60
C MET A 97 -8.68 -0.13 -2.85
N PHE A 98 -8.30 0.59 -3.90
CA PHE A 98 -7.75 0.01 -5.13
C PHE A 98 -6.24 0.20 -5.15
N MET A 99 -5.48 -0.89 -5.08
CA MET A 99 -4.03 -0.83 -5.27
C MET A 99 -3.71 -1.04 -6.75
N MET A 100 -3.21 0.00 -7.42
CA MET A 100 -2.87 -0.02 -8.83
C MET A 100 -1.37 -0.19 -8.99
N PHE A 101 -0.96 -1.26 -9.68
CA PHE A 101 0.44 -1.58 -9.92
C PHE A 101 0.78 -1.34 -11.40
N THR A 102 1.86 -0.60 -11.67
CA THR A 102 2.38 -0.47 -13.04
C THR A 102 3.45 -1.53 -13.33
N SER A 103 3.65 -1.83 -14.61
CA SER A 103 4.68 -2.76 -15.06
C SER A 103 6.07 -2.12 -15.02
N SER A 104 7.12 -2.95 -15.09
CA SER A 104 8.49 -2.47 -15.19
C SER A 104 8.69 -1.60 -16.44
N GLY A 105 9.32 -0.44 -16.28
CA GLY A 105 9.55 0.51 -17.36
C GLY A 105 8.46 1.57 -17.52
N GLU A 106 7.41 1.50 -16.69
CA GLU A 106 6.41 2.56 -16.54
C GLU A 106 6.65 3.34 -15.25
N GLY A 107 6.44 4.65 -15.32
CA GLY A 107 6.47 5.54 -14.17
C GLY A 107 5.17 6.30 -14.05
N SER A 108 5.11 7.17 -13.06
CA SER A 108 3.97 8.06 -12.86
C SER A 108 4.43 9.40 -12.32
N CYS A 109 3.61 10.45 -12.53
CA CYS A 109 3.77 11.73 -11.86
C CYS A 109 2.43 12.22 -11.31
N SER A 110 2.47 12.72 -10.08
CA SER A 110 1.41 13.50 -9.47
C SER A 110 1.83 14.98 -9.47
N GLY A 111 1.29 15.74 -10.40
CA GLY A 111 1.76 17.10 -10.68
C GLY A 111 3.22 17.11 -11.16
N ILE A 112 4.12 17.68 -10.36
CA ILE A 112 5.55 17.77 -10.66
C ILE A 112 6.39 16.68 -9.99
N TYR A 113 5.81 15.92 -9.07
CA TYR A 113 6.49 14.87 -8.33
C TYR A 113 6.33 13.56 -9.09
N CYS A 114 7.42 12.85 -9.30
CA CYS A 114 7.45 11.66 -10.14
C CYS A 114 8.02 10.45 -9.39
N ALA A 115 7.62 9.26 -9.85
CA ALA A 115 8.16 8.00 -9.39
C ALA A 115 9.69 7.97 -9.59
N TYR A 116 10.40 7.27 -8.70
CA TYR A 116 11.86 7.07 -8.73
C TYR A 116 12.71 8.32 -8.44
N SER A 117 12.13 9.53 -8.51
CA SER A 117 12.76 10.78 -8.04
C SER A 117 12.21 11.28 -6.72
N ASP A 118 10.88 11.28 -6.58
CA ASP A 118 10.19 11.95 -5.48
C ASP A 118 9.43 10.96 -4.59
N TYR A 119 8.91 9.87 -5.19
CA TYR A 119 8.21 8.84 -4.44
C TYR A 119 8.40 7.45 -5.04
N CYS A 120 8.03 6.44 -4.26
CA CYS A 120 7.98 5.04 -4.67
C CYS A 120 6.56 4.48 -4.71
N ALA A 121 5.66 5.10 -3.96
CA ALA A 121 4.24 4.94 -4.02
C ALA A 121 3.58 6.20 -3.47
N TYR A 122 2.27 6.31 -3.62
CA TYR A 122 1.44 7.21 -2.82
C TYR A 122 0.01 6.67 -2.80
N HIS A 123 -0.75 7.06 -1.79
CA HIS A 123 -2.20 6.89 -1.78
C HIS A 123 -2.92 8.23 -1.96
N SER A 124 -4.14 8.14 -2.48
CA SER A 124 -5.02 9.29 -2.64
C SER A 124 -6.46 8.81 -2.84
N TYR A 125 -7.34 9.76 -3.15
CA TYR A 125 -8.73 9.45 -3.48
C TYR A 125 -9.27 10.37 -4.56
N PHE A 126 -10.31 9.89 -5.24
CA PHE A 126 -11.15 10.69 -6.11
C PHE A 126 -12.61 10.31 -5.92
N ASN A 127 -13.53 11.09 -6.48
CA ASN A 127 -14.96 10.85 -6.33
C ASN A 127 -15.59 10.37 -7.65
N VAL A 128 -16.32 9.26 -7.57
CA VAL A 128 -17.26 8.83 -8.61
C VAL A 128 -18.66 9.19 -8.11
N GLY A 129 -19.18 10.34 -8.58
CA GLY A 129 -20.39 10.93 -8.01
C GLY A 129 -20.13 11.40 -6.57
N THR A 130 -20.85 10.83 -5.60
CA THR A 130 -20.67 11.11 -4.15
C THR A 130 -19.94 9.99 -3.43
N THR A 131 -19.45 8.98 -4.16
CA THR A 131 -18.75 7.83 -3.58
C THR A 131 -17.25 8.03 -3.71
N PRO A 132 -16.50 8.04 -2.59
CA PRO A 132 -15.06 8.12 -2.65
C PRO A 132 -14.48 6.81 -3.19
N VAL A 133 -13.41 6.92 -3.95
CA VAL A 133 -12.60 5.84 -4.47
C VAL A 133 -11.19 6.06 -3.93
N ILE A 134 -10.85 5.30 -2.89
CA ILE A 134 -9.52 5.33 -2.28
C ILE A 134 -8.60 4.45 -3.11
N TYR A 135 -7.39 4.90 -3.40
CA TYR A 135 -6.44 4.12 -4.19
C TYR A 135 -4.99 4.36 -3.79
N GLY A 136 -4.15 3.37 -4.05
CA GLY A 136 -2.70 3.48 -4.01
C GLY A 136 -2.15 3.37 -5.43
N ASN A 137 -1.26 4.28 -5.81
CA ASN A 137 -0.46 4.16 -7.01
C ASN A 137 0.90 3.56 -6.63
N ILE A 138 1.16 2.34 -7.12
CA ILE A 138 2.37 1.59 -6.86
C ILE A 138 3.12 1.39 -8.19
N PRO A 139 3.95 2.36 -8.62
CA PRO A 139 4.89 2.13 -9.71
C PRO A 139 5.72 0.86 -9.45
N TYR A 140 6.17 0.20 -10.50
CA TYR A 140 7.05 -0.97 -10.35
C TYR A 140 8.22 -0.64 -9.43
N ALA A 141 8.24 -1.22 -8.22
CA ALA A 141 9.13 -0.80 -7.14
C ALA A 141 10.59 -1.21 -7.41
N ASN A 142 11.25 -0.47 -8.30
CA ASN A 142 12.61 -0.75 -8.74
C ASN A 142 13.57 -0.62 -7.54
N PRO A 143 14.26 -1.69 -7.14
CA PRO A 143 15.19 -1.68 -5.99
C PRO A 143 16.31 -0.65 -6.07
N ALA A 144 16.63 -0.15 -7.26
CA ALA A 144 17.64 0.90 -7.42
C ALA A 144 17.21 2.25 -6.81
N TRP A 145 15.89 2.47 -6.67
CA TRP A 145 15.31 3.75 -6.24
C TRP A 145 14.38 3.58 -5.04
N CYS A 146 13.71 2.43 -4.95
CA CYS A 146 12.62 2.17 -4.01
C CYS A 146 12.92 1.10 -2.98
N GLN A 147 14.20 0.95 -2.64
CA GLN A 147 14.65 0.06 -1.60
C GLN A 147 15.95 0.59 -1.00
N VAL A 148 16.12 0.43 0.31
CA VAL A 148 17.41 0.72 0.94
C VAL A 148 18.46 -0.26 0.38
N PRO A 149 19.64 0.22 -0.05
CA PRO A 149 20.67 -0.67 -0.57
C PRO A 149 21.08 -1.76 0.44
N GLY A 150 21.02 -3.02 0.00
CA GLY A 150 21.38 -4.16 0.83
C GLY A 150 20.23 -4.75 1.64
N THR A 151 19.01 -4.20 1.54
CA THR A 151 17.81 -4.83 2.09
C THR A 151 17.66 -6.25 1.52
N PRO A 152 17.39 -7.27 2.37
CA PRO A 152 17.17 -8.63 1.92
C PRO A 152 15.95 -8.77 1.00
N SER A 153 15.90 -9.88 0.27
CA SER A 153 14.78 -10.25 -0.60
C SER A 153 14.26 -11.63 -0.17
N PRO A 154 13.38 -11.71 0.85
CA PRO A 154 12.91 -12.99 1.40
C PRO A 154 12.14 -13.83 0.36
N ASN A 155 11.57 -13.22 -0.68
CA ASN A 155 10.81 -13.93 -1.70
C ASN A 155 11.57 -14.12 -3.03
N GLY A 156 12.86 -13.77 -3.05
CA GLY A 156 13.75 -13.93 -4.21
C GLY A 156 13.40 -13.05 -5.42
N ASP A 157 12.53 -12.05 -5.24
CA ASP A 157 12.18 -11.02 -6.23
C ASP A 157 12.23 -9.66 -5.53
N ALA A 158 13.40 -9.01 -5.59
CA ALA A 158 13.67 -7.78 -4.84
C ALA A 158 12.69 -6.65 -5.17
N ALA A 159 12.20 -6.56 -6.42
CA ALA A 159 11.20 -5.57 -6.78
C ALA A 159 9.83 -5.92 -6.17
N GLY A 160 9.46 -7.20 -6.13
CA GLY A 160 8.24 -7.63 -5.44
C GLY A 160 8.31 -7.38 -3.93
N ASP A 161 9.46 -7.63 -3.31
CA ASP A 161 9.70 -7.36 -1.89
C ASP A 161 9.69 -5.86 -1.57
N ALA A 162 10.31 -5.04 -2.44
CA ALA A 162 10.23 -3.58 -2.34
C ALA A 162 8.80 -3.06 -2.53
N ALA A 163 8.04 -3.64 -3.47
CA ALA A 163 6.63 -3.33 -3.66
C ALA A 163 5.81 -3.68 -2.42
N ALA A 164 6.09 -4.82 -1.79
CA ALA A 164 5.44 -5.18 -0.54
C ALA A 164 5.67 -4.11 0.55
N ASN A 165 6.90 -3.64 0.72
CA ASN A 165 7.21 -2.58 1.68
C ASN A 165 6.38 -1.30 1.46
N VAL A 166 6.35 -0.79 0.22
CA VAL A 166 5.61 0.45 -0.06
C VAL A 166 4.10 0.22 -0.05
N VAL A 167 3.61 -0.97 -0.39
CA VAL A 167 2.18 -1.31 -0.27
C VAL A 167 1.73 -1.32 1.18
N SER A 168 2.51 -1.86 2.12
CA SER A 168 2.13 -1.84 3.53
C SER A 168 2.09 -0.41 4.09
N HIS A 169 3.04 0.43 3.65
CA HIS A 169 3.07 1.86 3.96
C HIS A 169 1.78 2.55 3.49
N GLU A 170 1.50 2.52 2.18
CA GLU A 170 0.32 3.21 1.63
C GLU A 170 -1.01 2.65 2.15
N LEU A 171 -1.08 1.35 2.41
CA LEU A 171 -2.27 0.74 2.97
C LEU A 171 -2.51 1.22 4.41
N THR A 172 -1.45 1.33 5.21
CA THR A 172 -1.52 1.77 6.61
C THR A 172 -1.98 3.22 6.69
N GLU A 173 -1.40 4.09 5.88
CA GLU A 173 -1.78 5.49 5.82
C GLU A 173 -3.21 5.67 5.35
N ALA A 174 -3.61 5.02 4.25
CA ALA A 174 -4.98 5.07 3.76
C ALA A 174 -6.02 4.48 4.74
N ILE A 175 -5.63 3.54 5.61
CA ILE A 175 -6.52 3.03 6.67
C ILE A 175 -6.79 4.11 7.72
N THR A 176 -5.78 4.94 8.04
CA THR A 176 -5.88 6.01 9.04
C THR A 176 -6.34 7.35 8.48
N ASP A 177 -6.11 7.61 7.19
CA ASP A 177 -6.48 8.83 6.48
C ASP A 177 -6.91 8.62 5.02
N PRO A 178 -8.03 7.90 4.79
CA PRO A 178 -8.44 7.52 3.43
C PRO A 178 -8.77 8.71 2.51
N GLU A 179 -9.24 9.84 3.05
CA GLU A 179 -9.66 11.02 2.28
C GLU A 179 -8.74 12.23 2.51
N LEU A 180 -7.53 12.00 3.01
CA LEU A 180 -6.48 13.01 3.25
C LEU A 180 -6.97 14.18 4.12
N ASN A 181 -7.78 13.87 5.13
CA ASN A 181 -8.42 14.82 6.03
C ASN A 181 -8.57 14.32 7.48
N ALA A 182 -7.83 13.28 7.86
CA ALA A 182 -7.93 12.61 9.14
C ALA A 182 -6.60 12.62 9.91
N TRP A 183 -5.99 11.45 10.14
CA TRP A 183 -4.88 11.31 11.07
C TRP A 183 -3.54 11.68 10.43
N TYR A 184 -2.84 12.61 11.08
CA TYR A 184 -1.54 13.09 10.63
C TYR A 184 -0.64 13.37 11.83
N GLY A 185 0.67 13.39 11.62
CA GLY A 185 1.66 13.78 12.61
C GLY A 185 1.35 15.18 13.19
N GLY A 186 1.71 15.40 14.45
CA GLY A 186 1.36 16.65 15.16
C GLY A 186 1.95 17.93 14.55
N ASP A 187 2.95 17.80 13.67
CA ASP A 187 3.52 18.89 12.89
C ASP A 187 2.86 19.10 11.52
N LEU A 188 1.84 18.30 11.20
CA LEU A 188 1.14 18.29 9.92
C LEU A 188 2.07 18.03 8.73
N SER A 189 3.21 17.33 8.91
CA SER A 189 4.16 17.02 7.82
C SER A 189 4.31 15.54 7.39
N HIS A 190 3.88 14.57 8.21
CA HIS A 190 3.99 13.14 7.91
C HIS A 190 2.80 12.32 8.43
N GLU A 191 2.40 11.27 7.72
CA GLU A 191 1.46 10.25 8.18
C GLU A 191 2.14 9.12 9.00
N ILE A 192 1.38 8.11 9.40
CA ILE A 192 1.85 7.01 10.24
C ILE A 192 3.02 6.22 9.60
N GLY A 193 2.97 5.97 8.29
CA GLY A 193 3.98 5.23 7.55
C GLY A 193 5.22 6.10 7.27
N ASP A 194 5.01 7.36 6.90
CA ASP A 194 6.04 8.37 6.67
C ASP A 194 7.01 8.52 7.84
N LEU A 195 6.48 8.57 9.07
CA LEU A 195 7.29 8.73 10.28
C LEU A 195 8.35 7.62 10.47
N CYS A 196 8.14 6.48 9.83
CA CYS A 196 8.99 5.29 9.92
C CYS A 196 9.54 4.85 8.56
N ALA A 197 9.38 5.68 7.53
CA ALA A 197 9.77 5.35 6.18
C ALA A 197 11.23 4.87 6.11
N TRP A 198 11.42 3.73 5.45
CA TRP A 198 12.75 3.11 5.23
C TRP A 198 13.48 2.64 6.50
N GLN A 199 12.83 2.66 7.67
CA GLN A 199 13.35 2.06 8.89
C GLN A 199 12.88 0.62 8.96
N TYR A 200 13.80 -0.33 8.87
CA TYR A 200 13.49 -1.76 8.95
C TYR A 200 13.74 -2.30 10.36
N GLY A 201 12.93 -3.28 10.75
CA GLY A 201 13.05 -3.98 12.01
C GLY A 201 14.19 -4.98 12.08
N THR A 202 14.21 -5.77 13.16
CA THR A 202 15.16 -6.88 13.30
C THR A 202 14.64 -8.11 12.57
N ASN A 203 15.49 -8.68 11.71
CA ASN A 203 15.15 -9.85 10.92
C ASN A 203 15.34 -11.12 11.74
N THR A 204 14.21 -11.66 12.20
CA THR A 204 14.15 -12.90 13.00
C THR A 204 13.47 -14.05 12.25
N TRP A 205 12.93 -13.77 11.07
CA TRP A 205 12.24 -14.72 10.20
C TRP A 205 13.01 -14.98 8.91
N ASP A 206 12.60 -16.01 8.17
CA ASP A 206 13.20 -16.45 6.91
C ASP A 206 14.74 -16.49 6.94
N SER A 207 15.30 -17.22 7.89
CA SER A 207 16.76 -17.33 8.07
C SER A 207 17.49 -15.98 8.23
N GLY A 208 16.80 -14.93 8.69
CA GLY A 208 17.34 -13.59 8.86
C GLY A 208 17.09 -12.63 7.69
N ASN A 209 16.24 -12.99 6.73
CA ASN A 209 15.89 -12.14 5.58
C ASN A 209 14.57 -11.38 5.73
N ALA A 210 13.80 -11.62 6.79
CA ALA A 210 12.50 -10.99 7.00
C ALA A 210 12.27 -10.56 8.44
N ASN A 211 11.63 -9.40 8.61
CA ASN A 211 11.13 -8.90 9.88
C ASN A 211 9.65 -9.23 10.15
N GLN A 212 8.87 -9.63 9.13
CA GLN A 212 7.50 -10.14 9.28
C GLN A 212 7.36 -11.56 8.73
N SER A 213 6.50 -12.36 9.38
CA SER A 213 6.12 -13.68 8.88
C SER A 213 4.71 -14.06 9.31
N TRP A 214 3.82 -14.26 8.35
CA TRP A 214 2.40 -14.54 8.57
C TRP A 214 1.96 -15.83 7.85
N PRO A 215 1.47 -16.86 8.58
CA PRO A 215 1.06 -18.11 7.98
C PRO A 215 -0.04 -17.95 6.92
N VAL A 216 0.17 -18.56 5.75
CA VAL A 216 -0.82 -18.66 4.66
C VAL A 216 -2.14 -19.32 5.07
N SER A 217 -2.17 -20.07 6.18
CA SER A 217 -3.40 -20.63 6.76
C SER A 217 -4.39 -19.58 7.27
N PHE A 218 -3.95 -18.33 7.42
CA PHE A 218 -4.81 -17.19 7.73
C PHE A 218 -5.41 -16.55 6.47
N SER A 219 -5.02 -16.99 5.28
CA SER A 219 -5.55 -16.50 4.02
C SER A 219 -6.98 -17.02 3.76
N PRO A 220 -7.99 -16.14 3.57
CA PRO A 220 -9.27 -16.53 3.01
C PRO A 220 -9.19 -16.82 1.50
N PHE A 221 -8.10 -16.42 0.84
CA PHE A 221 -7.85 -16.54 -0.60
C PHE A 221 -6.63 -17.43 -0.87
N ILE A 222 -6.83 -18.73 -1.10
CA ILE A 222 -5.72 -19.61 -1.49
C ILE A 222 -5.33 -19.27 -2.94
N LEU A 223 -4.16 -18.66 -3.13
CA LEU A 223 -3.51 -18.50 -4.42
C LEU A 223 -3.05 -19.88 -4.93
N PHE A 224 -3.95 -20.60 -5.59
CA PHE A 224 -3.63 -21.91 -6.16
C PHE A 224 -2.59 -21.77 -7.27
N GLY A 225 -1.49 -22.53 -7.17
CA GLY A 225 -0.48 -22.63 -8.24
C GLY A 225 0.73 -21.71 -8.09
N HIS A 226 0.81 -20.90 -7.02
CA HIS A 226 1.95 -20.03 -6.74
C HIS A 226 2.77 -20.49 -5.51
N PRO A 227 4.08 -20.17 -5.44
CA PRO A 227 4.87 -20.33 -4.23
C PRO A 227 4.20 -19.62 -3.05
N GLN A 228 4.14 -20.28 -1.90
CA GLN A 228 3.57 -19.68 -0.69
C GLN A 228 4.48 -18.53 -0.23
N VAL A 229 4.01 -17.29 -0.38
CA VAL A 229 4.65 -16.09 0.17
C VAL A 229 4.08 -15.86 1.57
N SER A 230 4.94 -15.87 2.57
CA SER A 230 4.55 -15.69 3.97
C SER A 230 5.52 -14.84 4.77
N ALA A 231 6.65 -14.44 4.19
CA ALA A 231 7.68 -13.65 4.84
C ALA A 231 7.86 -12.34 4.09
N PHE A 232 8.00 -11.24 4.83
CA PHE A 232 8.09 -9.90 4.27
C PHE A 232 9.15 -9.09 5.01
N GLU A 233 9.84 -8.25 4.25
CA GLU A 233 10.76 -7.24 4.78
C GLU A 233 10.10 -5.88 4.64
N LEU A 234 9.42 -5.45 5.71
CA LEU A 234 8.62 -4.24 5.73
C LEU A 234 9.25 -3.20 6.65
N GLN A 235 9.00 -1.93 6.38
CA GLN A 235 9.34 -0.87 7.31
C GLN A 235 8.57 -1.03 8.63
N LEU A 236 9.07 -0.37 9.66
CA LEU A 236 8.36 -0.19 10.91
C LEU A 236 7.17 0.76 10.71
N GLU A 237 6.23 0.74 11.64
CA GLU A 237 5.06 1.64 11.65
C GLU A 237 5.03 2.46 12.94
N TYR A 238 4.57 3.71 12.88
CA TYR A 238 4.60 4.60 14.03
C TYR A 238 3.49 4.28 15.04
N ASP A 239 3.85 3.95 16.26
CA ASP A 239 2.90 3.64 17.33
C ASP A 239 2.74 4.83 18.28
N ASN A 240 1.52 5.35 18.45
CA ASN A 240 1.26 6.48 19.36
C ASN A 240 1.47 6.09 20.83
N HIS A 241 1.15 4.86 21.22
CA HIS A 241 1.28 4.40 22.60
C HIS A 241 2.75 4.31 23.06
N ALA A 242 3.64 3.84 22.19
CA ALA A 242 5.08 3.76 22.37
C ALA A 242 5.80 5.06 21.98
N SER A 243 5.13 5.93 21.21
CA SER A 243 5.71 7.15 20.63
C SER A 243 7.00 6.88 19.85
N SER A 244 7.00 5.79 19.07
CA SER A 244 8.17 5.34 18.30
C SER A 244 7.76 4.38 17.17
N CYS A 245 8.67 4.14 16.24
CA CYS A 245 8.51 3.13 15.19
C CYS A 245 8.64 1.72 15.77
N VAL A 246 7.65 0.87 15.51
CA VAL A 246 7.57 -0.49 16.05
C VAL A 246 7.44 -1.54 14.95
N GLN A 247 7.90 -2.75 15.24
CA GLN A 247 7.78 -3.91 14.33
C GLN A 247 6.47 -4.67 14.53
N LEU A 248 5.77 -4.39 15.64
CA LEU A 248 4.51 -4.99 16.04
C LEU A 248 3.70 -3.92 16.78
N GLY A 249 2.45 -3.75 16.41
CA GLY A 249 1.48 -2.92 17.10
C GLY A 249 1.08 -3.46 18.48
N PRO A 250 0.24 -2.71 19.21
CA PRO A 250 -0.10 -2.96 20.61
C PRO A 250 -1.04 -4.16 20.82
#